data_AF-A0AAU7B0Q4-F1
#
_entry.id   AF-A0AAU7B0Q4-F1
#
_cell.length_a   1.000
_cell.length_b   1.000
_cell.length_c   1.000
_cell.angle_alpha   90.00
_cell.angle_beta   90.00
_cell.angle_gamma   90.00
#
_symmetry.space_group_name_H-M   'P 1'
#
loop_
_entity.id
_entity.type
_entity.pdbx_description
1 polymer ?
#
loop_
_entity_poly.entity_id
_entity_poly.type
_entity_poly.pdbx_seq_one_letter_code
_entity_poly.pdbx_strand_id
1 'polypeptide(L)'
;MEAATTTETPRSIEGEKAQRIVDATRTCVAERGVAGATFDHVAREAGVSRGLLHYYFGTKERLLTEVVRRDCDLRMQLLEAQLAGAADADILLGLLRAQLEDFVTTEPGLVALIFELFTIARRNEEIAAEFAELLRRTSSHVAQLLAAKQAEGVLQLKADPEAIADVLFGLADGLAIRMISDPGRDWGPTVEAGVIAVRGLLTA
;
A
#
# COMPACT_ATOMS: atom_id res chain seq x y z
N MET A 1 40.40 12.94 17.12
CA MET A 1 39.71 11.67 17.36
C MET A 1 38.47 11.70 16.49
N GLU A 2 38.63 11.36 15.22
CA GLU A 2 37.55 11.36 14.22
C GLU A 2 36.69 10.11 14.42
N ALA A 3 35.42 10.30 14.77
CA ALA A 3 34.42 9.26 14.69
C ALA A 3 34.00 9.14 13.22
N ALA A 4 34.46 8.08 12.56
CA ALA A 4 33.99 7.69 11.24
C ALA A 4 32.54 7.22 11.35
N THR A 5 31.60 8.08 10.96
CA THR A 5 30.21 7.70 10.72
C THR A 5 30.18 6.91 9.41
N THR A 6 30.20 5.58 9.49
CA THR A 6 30.01 4.71 8.33
C THR A 6 28.55 4.81 7.89
N THR A 7 28.27 5.70 6.93
CA THR A 7 27.02 5.70 6.16
C THR A 7 27.04 4.45 5.27
N GLU A 8 26.49 3.33 5.78
CA GLU A 8 26.26 2.15 4.95
C GLU A 8 25.19 2.47 3.90
N THR A 9 25.60 2.47 2.63
CA THR A 9 24.69 2.50 1.48
C THR A 9 23.68 1.34 1.59
N PRO A 10 22.36 1.57 1.41
CA PRO A 10 21.38 0.48 1.38
C PRO A 10 21.78 -0.52 0.28
N ARG A 11 22.04 -1.78 0.66
CA ARG A 11 22.45 -2.82 -0.29
C ARG A 11 21.21 -3.41 -0.97
N SER A 12 21.35 -3.84 -2.22
CA SER A 12 20.23 -4.29 -3.08
C SER A 12 19.34 -5.34 -2.38
N ILE A 13 18.04 -5.03 -2.32
CA ILE A 13 16.95 -5.86 -1.78
C ILE A 13 16.41 -6.81 -2.88
N GLU A 14 17.04 -6.84 -4.07
CA GLU A 14 16.60 -7.64 -5.22
C GLU A 14 17.05 -9.10 -5.14
N GLY A 15 17.91 -9.46 -4.18
CA GLY A 15 18.40 -10.82 -4.01
C GLY A 15 17.34 -11.79 -3.48
N GLU A 16 17.43 -13.06 -3.88
CA GLU A 16 16.52 -14.15 -3.45
C GLU A 16 16.32 -14.19 -1.92
N LYS A 17 17.39 -13.99 -1.15
CA LYS A 17 17.29 -14.00 0.32
C LYS A 17 16.49 -12.84 0.88
N ALA A 18 16.62 -11.64 0.29
CA ALA A 18 15.86 -10.48 0.72
C ALA A 18 14.38 -10.65 0.39
N GLN A 19 14.05 -11.17 -0.80
CA GLN A 19 12.67 -11.48 -1.19
C GLN A 19 12.03 -12.52 -0.27
N ARG A 20 12.74 -13.61 0.08
CA ARG A 20 12.25 -14.60 1.05
C ARG A 20 11.99 -14.00 2.43
N ILE A 21 12.79 -13.02 2.87
CA ILE A 21 12.55 -12.33 4.15
C ILE A 21 11.27 -11.48 4.07
N VAL A 22 11.05 -10.77 2.96
CA VAL A 22 9.81 -9.99 2.73
C VAL A 22 8.59 -10.91 2.71
N ASP A 23 8.65 -12.03 1.98
CA ASP A 23 7.58 -13.03 1.93
C ASP A 23 7.26 -13.61 3.31
N ALA A 24 8.29 -14.03 4.06
CA ALA A 24 8.14 -14.53 5.42
C ALA A 24 7.55 -13.48 6.37
N THR A 25 7.90 -12.21 6.18
CA THR A 25 7.34 -11.11 6.98
C THR A 25 5.86 -10.95 6.68
N ARG A 26 5.47 -10.98 5.39
CA ARG A 26 4.07 -10.93 4.96
C ARG A 26 3.26 -12.06 5.59
N THR A 27 3.76 -13.31 5.54
CA THR A 27 3.13 -14.46 6.19
C THR A 27 2.99 -14.26 7.70
N CYS A 28 4.04 -13.80 8.37
CA CYS A 28 3.99 -13.53 9.81
C CYS A 28 2.96 -12.45 10.17
N VAL A 29 2.83 -11.39 9.36
CA VAL A 29 1.82 -10.34 9.55
C VAL A 29 0.42 -10.92 9.39
N ALA A 30 0.18 -11.74 8.37
CA ALA A 30 -1.11 -12.36 8.13
C ALA A 30 -1.52 -13.32 9.27
N GLU A 31 -0.59 -14.12 9.78
CA GLU A 31 -0.88 -15.13 10.81
C GLU A 31 -0.88 -14.59 12.23
N ARG A 32 -0.04 -13.59 12.53
CA ARG A 32 0.29 -13.19 13.91
C ARG A 32 0.07 -11.69 14.16
N GLY A 33 -0.40 -10.96 13.16
CA GLY A 33 -0.45 -9.51 13.17
C GLY A 33 0.94 -8.86 13.13
N VAL A 34 0.96 -7.54 13.00
CA VAL A 34 2.20 -6.78 12.90
C VAL A 34 3.04 -6.92 14.16
N ALA A 35 2.41 -6.89 15.35
CA ALA A 35 3.10 -7.11 16.62
C ALA A 35 3.86 -8.46 16.65
N GLY A 36 3.23 -9.52 16.11
CA GLY A 36 3.78 -10.87 16.05
C GLY A 36 4.87 -11.07 14.99
N ALA A 37 4.99 -10.19 13.99
CA ALA A 37 6.05 -10.21 12.98
C ALA A 37 7.41 -9.73 13.53
N THR A 38 7.97 -10.46 14.49
CA THR A 38 9.29 -10.18 15.07
C THR A 38 10.40 -10.70 14.16
N PHE A 39 11.59 -10.11 14.23
CA PHE A 39 12.76 -10.62 13.51
C PHE A 39 13.06 -12.10 13.80
N ASP A 40 12.79 -12.59 15.01
CA ASP A 40 12.99 -13.99 15.37
C ASP A 40 11.96 -14.93 14.69
N HIS A 41 10.70 -14.48 14.56
CA HIS A 41 9.69 -15.22 13.80
C HIS A 41 10.01 -15.21 12.30
N VAL A 42 10.30 -14.04 11.75
CA VAL A 42 10.60 -13.89 10.32
C VAL A 42 11.87 -14.64 9.93
N ALA A 43 12.93 -14.59 10.74
CA ALA A 43 14.17 -15.33 10.45
C ALA A 43 13.92 -16.84 10.38
N ARG A 44 13.11 -17.37 11.30
CA ARG A 44 12.73 -18.78 11.32
C ARG A 44 11.90 -19.17 10.10
N GLU A 45 10.90 -18.35 9.77
CA GLU A 45 10.02 -18.55 8.62
C GLU A 45 10.79 -18.47 7.29
N ALA A 46 11.68 -17.49 7.14
CA ALA A 46 12.51 -17.32 5.94
C ALA A 46 13.68 -18.31 5.84
N GLY A 47 13.96 -19.10 6.88
CA GLY A 47 15.11 -20.01 6.94
C GLY A 47 16.45 -19.28 6.87
N VAL A 48 16.57 -18.11 7.51
CA VAL A 48 17.78 -17.28 7.53
C VAL A 48 18.19 -16.89 8.95
N SER A 49 19.41 -16.35 9.12
CA SER A 49 19.83 -15.81 10.41
C SER A 49 19.21 -14.43 10.68
N ARG A 50 18.97 -14.11 11.95
CA ARG A 50 18.56 -12.77 12.38
C ARG A 50 19.51 -11.67 11.92
N GLY A 51 20.82 -11.96 11.91
CA GLY A 51 21.83 -11.04 11.41
C GLY A 51 21.61 -10.65 9.94
N LEU A 52 21.04 -11.55 9.13
CA LEU A 52 20.72 -11.28 7.73
C LEU A 52 19.53 -10.31 7.57
N LEU A 53 18.56 -10.33 8.49
CA LEU A 53 17.46 -9.35 8.49
C LEU A 53 17.97 -7.95 8.84
N HIS A 54 18.80 -7.83 9.89
CA HIS A 54 19.45 -6.56 10.23
C HIS A 54 20.33 -6.06 9.09
N TYR A 55 21.05 -6.96 8.42
CA TYR A 55 21.89 -6.63 7.28
C TYR A 55 21.12 -6.02 6.10
N TYR A 56 19.95 -6.56 5.74
CA TYR A 56 19.17 -6.07 4.60
C TYR A 56 18.25 -4.90 4.96
N PHE A 57 17.64 -4.92 6.15
CA PHE A 57 16.52 -4.03 6.47
C PHE A 57 16.80 -3.11 7.65
N GLY A 58 17.82 -3.38 8.46
CA GLY A 58 18.18 -2.60 9.65
C GLY A 58 17.18 -2.79 10.80
N THR A 59 15.95 -2.33 10.62
CA THR A 59 14.88 -2.31 11.63
C THR A 59 13.65 -3.09 11.18
N LYS A 60 12.77 -3.42 12.14
CA LYS A 60 11.49 -4.08 11.85
C LYS A 60 10.59 -3.16 11.02
N GLU A 61 10.55 -1.89 11.36
CA GLU A 61 9.71 -0.90 10.72
C GLU A 61 10.09 -0.69 9.24
N ARG A 62 11.40 -0.71 8.93
CA ARG A 62 11.86 -0.69 7.53
C ARG A 62 11.47 -1.96 6.78
N LEU A 63 11.65 -3.14 7.39
CA LEU A 63 11.21 -4.40 6.78
C LEU A 63 9.69 -4.41 6.51
N LEU A 64 8.89 -3.90 7.44
CA LEU A 64 7.45 -3.73 7.28
C LEU A 64 7.11 -2.73 6.16
N THR A 65 7.87 -1.65 6.01
CA THR A 65 7.71 -0.69 4.92
C THR A 65 8.01 -1.34 3.56
N GLU A 66 9.02 -2.23 3.47
CA GLU A 66 9.31 -2.98 2.25
C GLU A 66 8.20 -3.99 1.90
N VAL A 67 7.55 -4.61 2.89
CA VAL A 67 6.37 -5.46 2.65
C VAL A 67 5.26 -4.65 1.99
N VAL A 68 4.94 -3.47 2.52
CA VAL A 68 3.90 -2.60 1.95
C VAL A 68 4.32 -2.09 0.57
N ARG A 69 5.58 -1.69 0.38
CA ARG A 69 6.10 -1.25 -0.93
C ARG A 69 5.91 -2.31 -2.00
N ARG A 70 6.31 -3.55 -1.74
CA ARG A 70 6.16 -4.65 -2.70
C ARG A 70 4.69 -4.93 -3.01
N ASP A 71 3.81 -4.87 -2.01
CA ASP A 71 2.39 -5.09 -2.22
C ASP A 71 1.74 -3.95 -3.03
N CYS A 72 2.10 -2.69 -2.74
CA CYS A 72 1.72 -1.53 -3.55
C CYS A 72 2.15 -1.71 -5.02
N ASP A 73 3.41 -2.09 -5.27
CA ASP A 73 3.91 -2.27 -6.64
C ASP A 73 3.11 -3.35 -7.40
N LEU A 74 2.82 -4.49 -6.76
CA LEU A 74 2.02 -5.57 -7.37
C LEU A 74 0.58 -5.13 -7.64
N ARG A 75 -0.05 -4.42 -6.70
CA ARG A 75 -1.41 -3.90 -6.86
C ARG A 75 -1.50 -2.83 -7.93
N MET A 76 -0.50 -1.96 -8.04
CA MET A 76 -0.45 -0.95 -9.09
C MET A 76 -0.35 -1.59 -10.48
N GLN A 77 0.48 -2.64 -10.64
CA GLN A 77 0.55 -3.39 -11.90
C GLN A 77 -0.80 -4.04 -12.25
N LEU A 78 -1.49 -4.64 -11.27
CA LEU A 78 -2.81 -5.21 -11.47
C LEU A 78 -3.84 -4.14 -11.85
N LEU A 79 -3.83 -3.01 -11.15
CA LEU A 79 -4.74 -1.89 -11.39
C LEU A 79 -4.52 -1.33 -12.79
N GLU A 80 -3.27 -1.09 -13.20
CA GLU A 80 -2.93 -0.63 -14.55
C GLU A 80 -3.47 -1.58 -15.61
N ALA A 81 -3.24 -2.89 -15.45
CA ALA A 81 -3.73 -3.91 -16.38
C ALA A 81 -5.27 -3.93 -16.47
N GLN A 82 -5.97 -3.75 -15.35
CA GLN A 82 -7.43 -3.71 -15.31
C GLN A 82 -8.00 -2.42 -15.92
N LEU A 83 -7.38 -1.28 -15.62
CA LEU A 83 -7.80 0.02 -16.13
C LEU A 83 -7.52 0.16 -17.61
N ALA A 84 -6.53 -0.53 -18.18
CA ALA A 84 -6.28 -0.52 -19.62
C ALA A 84 -7.55 -0.79 -20.45
N GLY A 85 -8.44 -1.69 -19.98
CA GLY A 85 -9.71 -2.03 -20.63
C GLY A 85 -10.92 -1.19 -20.22
N ALA A 86 -10.79 -0.21 -19.32
CA ALA A 86 -11.91 0.63 -18.89
C ALA A 86 -12.35 1.57 -20.02
N ALA A 87 -13.60 1.42 -20.47
CA ALA A 87 -14.17 2.17 -21.59
C ALA A 87 -14.88 3.47 -21.18
N ASP A 88 -15.27 3.60 -19.91
CA ASP A 88 -15.89 4.79 -19.34
C ASP A 88 -15.59 4.92 -17.84
N ALA A 89 -16.01 6.05 -17.26
CA ALA A 89 -15.85 6.33 -15.83
C ALA A 89 -16.61 5.33 -14.93
N ASP A 90 -17.70 4.71 -15.39
CA ASP A 90 -18.50 3.77 -14.60
C ASP A 90 -17.75 2.46 -14.39
N ILE A 91 -17.15 1.95 -15.46
CA ILE A 91 -16.30 0.76 -15.43
C ILE A 91 -15.08 1.00 -14.53
N LEU A 92 -14.42 2.16 -14.66
CA LEU A 92 -13.28 2.52 -13.80
C LEU A 92 -13.67 2.53 -12.32
N LEU A 93 -14.78 3.19 -11.98
CA LEU A 93 -15.27 3.25 -10.60
C LEU A 93 -15.67 1.86 -10.06
N GLY A 94 -16.26 1.02 -10.91
CA GLY A 94 -16.57 -0.37 -10.57
C GLY A 94 -15.32 -1.20 -10.27
N LEU A 95 -14.25 -1.02 -11.05
CA LEU A 95 -12.96 -1.67 -10.81
C LEU A 95 -12.32 -1.20 -9.49
N LEU A 96 -12.31 0.10 -9.21
CA LEU A 96 -11.79 0.64 -7.94
C LEU A 96 -12.57 0.10 -6.73
N ARG A 97 -13.90 0.03 -6.84
CA ARG A 97 -14.75 -0.57 -5.82
C ARG A 97 -14.40 -2.04 -5.59
N ALA A 98 -14.33 -2.83 -6.66
CA ALA A 98 -14.01 -4.25 -6.57
C ALA A 98 -12.63 -4.49 -5.96
N GLN A 99 -11.64 -3.65 -6.29
CA GLN A 99 -10.31 -3.70 -5.70
C GLN A 99 -10.31 -3.41 -4.20
N LEU A 100 -11.08 -2.42 -3.74
CA LEU A 100 -11.23 -2.14 -2.31
C LEU A 100 -11.87 -3.33 -1.57
N GLU A 101 -12.97 -3.86 -2.09
CA GLU A 101 -13.70 -4.98 -1.49
C GLU A 101 -12.83 -6.25 -1.44
N ASP A 102 -12.13 -6.55 -2.54
CA ASP A 102 -11.17 -7.66 -2.60
C ASP A 102 -10.05 -7.45 -1.58
N PHE A 103 -9.42 -6.28 -1.55
CA PHE A 103 -8.29 -6.01 -0.66
C PHE A 103 -8.64 -6.23 0.82
N VAL A 104 -9.80 -5.73 1.24
CA VAL A 104 -10.28 -5.87 2.62
C VAL A 104 -10.55 -7.34 2.96
N THR A 105 -11.08 -8.10 1.99
CA THR A 105 -11.49 -9.49 2.19
C THR A 105 -10.30 -10.44 2.17
N THR A 106 -9.37 -10.24 1.23
CA THR A 106 -8.25 -11.16 0.96
C THR A 106 -7.01 -10.82 1.78
N GLU A 107 -6.82 -9.55 2.13
CA GLU A 107 -5.60 -9.08 2.80
C GLU A 107 -5.85 -8.15 4.00
N PRO A 108 -6.72 -8.52 4.96
CA PRO A 108 -7.01 -7.69 6.13
C PRO A 108 -5.76 -7.41 7.00
N GLY A 109 -4.77 -8.31 6.98
CA GLY A 109 -3.49 -8.11 7.67
C GLY A 109 -2.63 -7.00 7.06
N LEU A 110 -2.70 -6.81 5.74
CA LEU A 110 -1.99 -5.71 5.08
C LEU A 110 -2.69 -4.38 5.29
N VAL A 111 -4.03 -4.35 5.30
CA VAL A 111 -4.78 -3.16 5.70
C VAL A 111 -4.35 -2.73 7.11
N ALA A 112 -4.31 -3.65 8.07
CA ALA A 112 -3.84 -3.35 9.42
C ALA A 112 -2.38 -2.83 9.44
N LEU A 113 -1.50 -3.44 8.64
CA LEU A 113 -0.10 -3.02 8.53
C LEU A 113 0.06 -1.59 8.02
N ILE A 114 -0.65 -1.21 6.96
CA ILE A 114 -0.62 0.16 6.42
C ILE A 114 -1.03 1.16 7.50
N PHE A 115 -2.09 0.85 8.26
CA PHE A 115 -2.55 1.69 9.36
C PHE A 115 -1.54 1.78 10.52
N GLU A 116 -0.84 0.70 10.84
CA GLU A 116 0.25 0.76 11.80
C GLU A 116 1.40 1.66 11.32
N LEU A 117 1.78 1.60 10.04
CA LEU A 117 2.81 2.49 9.48
C LEU A 117 2.42 3.96 9.56
N PHE A 118 1.14 4.32 9.33
CA PHE A 118 0.65 5.67 9.60
C PHE A 118 0.92 6.13 11.04
N THR A 119 0.76 5.24 12.03
CA THR A 119 1.03 5.57 13.44
C THR A 119 2.52 5.58 13.79
N ILE A 120 3.33 4.73 13.15
CA ILE A 120 4.78 4.64 13.37
C ILE A 120 5.46 5.89 12.79
N ALA A 121 5.08 6.29 11.57
CA ALA A 121 5.60 7.49 10.90
C ALA A 121 5.45 8.76 11.74
N ARG A 122 4.43 8.86 12.62
CA ARG A 122 4.26 10.02 13.51
C ARG A 122 5.31 10.16 14.60
N ARG A 123 6.10 9.13 14.87
CA ARG A 123 7.07 9.06 15.99
C ARG A 123 8.46 8.59 15.58
N ASN A 124 8.66 8.29 14.30
CA ASN A 124 9.94 7.86 13.74
C ASN A 124 10.18 8.58 12.41
N GLU A 125 11.14 9.51 12.40
CA GLU A 125 11.41 10.39 11.24
C GLU A 125 11.93 9.63 10.02
N GLU A 126 12.74 8.57 10.22
CA GLU A 126 13.24 7.74 9.12
C GLU A 126 12.07 7.03 8.40
N ILE A 127 11.17 6.42 9.17
CA ILE A 127 9.98 5.77 8.63
C ILE A 127 9.00 6.78 8.05
N ALA A 128 8.90 7.98 8.63
CA ALA A 128 8.06 9.05 8.09
C ALA A 128 8.48 9.40 6.66
N ALA A 129 9.78 9.56 6.41
CA ALA A 129 10.31 9.88 5.10
C ALA A 129 10.07 8.74 4.09
N GLU A 130 10.41 7.51 4.45
CA GLU A 130 10.25 6.33 3.58
C GLU A 130 8.77 6.05 3.25
N PHE A 131 7.89 6.18 4.24
CA PHE A 131 6.46 5.94 4.05
C PHE A 131 5.78 7.08 3.28
N ALA A 132 6.15 8.34 3.53
CA ALA A 132 5.66 9.46 2.73
C ALA A 132 6.10 9.36 1.27
N GLU A 133 7.33 8.92 1.01
CA GLU A 133 7.80 8.65 -0.35
C GLU A 133 6.96 7.57 -1.03
N LEU A 134 6.70 6.47 -0.33
CA LEU A 134 5.85 5.40 -0.83
C LEU A 134 4.45 5.90 -1.20
N LEU A 135 3.77 6.60 -0.28
CA LEU A 135 2.44 7.15 -0.52
C LEU A 135 2.41 8.11 -1.71
N ARG A 136 3.39 9.03 -1.80
CA ARG A 136 3.49 9.96 -2.93
C ARG A 136 3.69 9.22 -4.25
N ARG A 137 4.58 8.22 -4.30
CA ARG A 137 4.82 7.43 -5.51
C ARG A 137 3.56 6.70 -5.96
N THR A 138 2.84 6.08 -5.03
CA THR A 138 1.59 5.38 -5.33
C THR A 138 0.50 6.35 -5.80
N SER A 139 0.35 7.50 -5.14
CA SER A 139 -0.59 8.55 -5.55
C SER A 139 -0.28 9.08 -6.94
N SER A 140 0.98 9.44 -7.20
CA SER A 140 1.43 9.91 -8.51
C SER A 140 1.23 8.90 -9.63
N HIS A 141 1.37 7.62 -9.35
CA HIS A 141 1.10 6.58 -10.35
C HIS A 141 -0.39 6.53 -10.70
N VAL A 142 -1.28 6.55 -9.71
CA VAL A 142 -2.74 6.59 -9.96
C VAL A 142 -3.14 7.89 -10.68
N ALA A 143 -2.56 9.03 -10.30
CA ALA A 143 -2.78 10.30 -10.96
C ALA A 143 -2.41 10.26 -12.46
N GLN A 144 -1.29 9.61 -12.80
CA GLN A 144 -0.88 9.39 -14.19
C GLN A 144 -1.87 8.50 -14.95
N LEU A 145 -2.37 7.43 -14.33
CA LEU A 145 -3.39 6.56 -14.94
C LEU A 145 -4.70 7.32 -15.21
N LEU A 146 -5.16 8.13 -14.25
CA LEU A 146 -6.35 8.98 -14.41
C LEU A 146 -6.16 10.03 -15.52
N ALA A 147 -4.99 10.67 -15.58
CA ALA A 147 -4.66 11.64 -16.62
C ALA A 147 -4.60 10.98 -18.02
N ALA A 148 -4.08 9.75 -18.12
CA ALA A 148 -4.09 8.97 -19.35
C ALA A 148 -5.53 8.67 -19.80
N LYS A 149 -6.40 8.23 -18.89
CA LYS A 149 -7.83 8.01 -19.18
C LYS A 149 -8.56 9.27 -19.59
N GLN A 150 -8.20 10.43 -19.04
CA GLN A 150 -8.71 11.70 -19.53
C GLN A 150 -8.24 11.99 -20.97
N ALA A 151 -6.97 11.76 -21.30
CA ALA A 151 -6.43 11.98 -22.64
C ALA A 151 -7.04 11.04 -23.69
N GLU A 152 -7.41 9.82 -23.29
CA GLU A 152 -8.15 8.86 -24.10
C GLU A 152 -9.63 9.24 -24.31
N GLY A 153 -10.14 10.23 -23.58
CA GLY A 153 -11.56 10.62 -23.61
C GLY A 153 -12.50 9.67 -22.86
N VAL A 154 -11.96 8.81 -21.99
CA VAL A 154 -12.72 7.84 -21.17
C VAL A 154 -13.44 8.53 -20.01
N LEU A 155 -12.86 9.61 -19.50
CA LEU A 155 -13.39 10.41 -18.41
C LEU A 155 -12.92 11.87 -18.52
N GLN A 156 -13.49 12.73 -17.69
CA GLN A 156 -13.04 14.10 -17.46
C GLN A 156 -12.83 14.32 -15.96
N LEU A 157 -11.66 14.81 -15.58
CA LEU A 157 -11.29 15.12 -14.20
C LEU A 157 -11.74 16.55 -13.86
N LYS A 158 -12.39 16.74 -12.70
CA LYS A 158 -12.85 18.06 -12.25
C LYS A 158 -11.87 18.79 -11.33
N ALA A 159 -10.74 18.17 -11.05
CA ALA A 159 -9.69 18.68 -10.20
C ALA A 159 -8.34 18.15 -10.69
N ASP A 160 -7.26 18.61 -10.04
CA ASP A 160 -5.93 18.12 -10.31
C ASP A 160 -5.84 16.58 -10.11
N PRO A 161 -5.20 15.83 -11.03
CA PRO A 161 -5.14 14.37 -10.94
C PRO A 161 -4.50 13.85 -9.65
N GLU A 162 -3.48 14.52 -9.11
CA GLU A 162 -2.83 14.12 -7.85
C GLU A 162 -3.78 14.35 -6.67
N ALA A 163 -4.47 15.48 -6.64
CA ALA A 163 -5.47 15.76 -5.61
C ALA A 163 -6.63 14.74 -5.64
N ILE A 164 -7.04 14.28 -6.83
CA ILE A 164 -8.05 13.22 -6.96
C ILE A 164 -7.50 11.89 -6.45
N ALA A 165 -6.25 11.52 -6.79
CA ALA A 165 -5.61 10.31 -6.31
C ALA A 165 -5.49 10.29 -4.77
N ASP A 166 -5.07 11.40 -4.16
CA ASP A 166 -4.99 11.52 -2.70
C ASP A 166 -6.37 11.36 -2.03
N VAL A 167 -7.43 11.93 -2.61
CA VAL A 167 -8.81 11.75 -2.12
C VAL A 167 -9.28 10.30 -2.28
N LEU A 168 -8.95 9.65 -3.39
CA LEU A 168 -9.23 8.23 -3.62
C LEU A 168 -8.59 7.37 -2.53
N PHE A 169 -7.30 7.55 -2.26
CA PHE A 169 -6.59 6.81 -1.22
C PHE A 169 -7.14 7.13 0.17
N GLY A 170 -7.39 8.40 0.49
CA GLY A 170 -7.97 8.77 1.79
C GLY A 170 -9.34 8.14 2.05
N LEU A 171 -10.20 8.05 1.02
CA LEU A 171 -11.48 7.36 1.11
C LEU A 171 -11.30 5.84 1.21
N ALA A 172 -10.44 5.24 0.37
CA ALA A 172 -10.19 3.81 0.36
C ALA A 172 -9.60 3.32 1.69
N ASP A 173 -8.56 3.99 2.20
CA ASP A 173 -7.93 3.69 3.49
C ASP A 173 -8.95 3.81 4.62
N GLY A 174 -9.69 4.92 4.65
CA GLY A 174 -10.70 5.19 5.67
C GLY A 174 -11.84 4.16 5.69
N LEU A 175 -12.26 3.66 4.52
CA LEU A 175 -13.24 2.59 4.42
C LEU A 175 -12.62 1.24 4.83
N ALA A 176 -11.44 0.91 4.33
CA ALA A 176 -10.77 -0.36 4.57
C ALA A 176 -10.56 -0.63 6.07
N ILE A 177 -10.03 0.35 6.82
CA ILE A 177 -9.82 0.18 8.27
C ILE A 177 -11.12 -0.04 9.03
N ARG A 178 -12.20 0.65 8.63
CA ARG A 178 -13.50 0.52 9.27
C ARG A 178 -14.13 -0.84 8.98
N MET A 179 -14.00 -1.32 7.74
CA MET A 179 -14.50 -2.62 7.32
C MET A 179 -13.82 -3.76 8.08
N ILE A 180 -12.49 -3.73 8.23
CA ILE A 180 -11.79 -4.76 9.03
C ILE A 180 -12.06 -4.64 10.53
N SER A 181 -12.43 -3.44 11.02
CA SER A 181 -12.73 -3.20 12.43
C SER A 181 -14.14 -3.64 12.84
N ASP A 182 -15.09 -3.67 11.91
CA ASP A 182 -16.47 -4.11 12.13
C ASP A 182 -16.97 -4.94 10.93
N PRO A 183 -16.45 -6.18 10.77
CA PRO A 183 -16.77 -7.03 9.62
C PRO A 183 -18.21 -7.55 9.63
N GLY A 184 -18.94 -7.42 10.75
CA GLY A 184 -20.34 -7.84 10.87
C GLY A 184 -21.35 -6.82 10.33
N ARG A 185 -20.90 -5.59 10.06
CA ARG A 185 -21.73 -4.52 9.50
C ARG A 185 -21.86 -4.65 7.99
N ASP A 186 -23.05 -4.36 7.46
CA ASP A 186 -23.24 -4.14 6.03
C ASP A 186 -22.60 -2.81 5.61
N TRP A 187 -21.47 -2.93 4.90
CA TRP A 187 -20.71 -1.80 4.37
C TRP A 187 -21.13 -1.39 2.95
N GLY A 188 -21.98 -2.17 2.28
CA GLY A 188 -22.42 -1.91 0.90
C GLY A 188 -22.91 -0.47 0.70
N PRO A 189 -23.88 0.03 1.50
CA PRO A 189 -24.36 1.40 1.38
C PRO A 189 -23.27 2.48 1.59
N THR A 190 -22.26 2.19 2.40
CA THR A 190 -21.16 3.14 2.67
C THR A 190 -20.16 3.15 1.51
N VAL A 191 -19.85 1.98 0.95
CA VAL A 191 -19.01 1.85 -0.26
C VAL A 191 -19.68 2.54 -1.45
N GLU A 192 -20.99 2.35 -1.64
CA GLU A 192 -21.77 3.05 -2.68
C GLU A 192 -21.71 4.57 -2.51
N ALA A 193 -21.87 5.08 -1.28
CA ALA A 193 -21.72 6.51 -1.01
C ALA A 193 -20.31 7.02 -1.34
N GLY A 194 -19.27 6.20 -1.08
CA GLY A 194 -17.89 6.48 -1.49
C GLY A 194 -17.75 6.59 -3.01
N VAL A 195 -18.30 5.64 -3.76
CA VAL A 195 -18.32 5.66 -5.24
C VAL A 195 -19.03 6.91 -5.75
N ILE A 196 -20.16 7.30 -5.17
CA ILE A 196 -20.87 8.54 -5.52
C ILE A 196 -20.00 9.78 -5.25
N ALA A 197 -19.29 9.83 -4.12
CA ALA A 197 -18.42 10.95 -3.78
C ALA A 197 -17.27 11.09 -4.81
N VAL A 198 -16.61 9.97 -5.16
CA VAL A 198 -15.54 9.94 -6.16
C VAL A 198 -16.07 10.29 -7.55
N ARG A 199 -17.22 9.76 -7.93
CA ARG A 199 -17.92 10.14 -9.17
C ARG A 199 -18.16 11.64 -9.25
N GLY A 200 -18.33 12.34 -8.12
CA GLY A 200 -18.41 13.80 -8.12
C GLY A 200 -17.19 14.49 -8.76
N LEU A 201 -16.01 13.85 -8.67
CA LEU A 201 -14.72 14.34 -9.19
C LEU A 201 -14.45 13.94 -10.64
N LEU A 202 -15.26 13.02 -11.19
CA LEU A 202 -15.14 12.48 -12.54
C LEU A 202 -16.41 12.81 -13.35
N THR A 203 -16.30 13.02 -14.65
CA THR A 203 -17.46 13.03 -15.56
C THR A 203 -17.19 12.11 -16.74
N ALA A 204 -18.25 11.61 -17.37
CA ALA A 204 -18.17 11.00 -18.70
C ALA A 204 -17.83 12.06 -19.75
#